data_AF-A0A381L2S3-F1
#
_entry.id   AF-A0A381L2S3-F1
#
_cell.length_a   1.000
_cell.length_b   1.000
_cell.length_c   1.000
_cell.angle_alpha   90.00
_cell.angle_beta   90.00
_cell.angle_gamma   90.00
#
_symmetry.space_group_name_H-M   'P 1'
#
loop_
_entity.id
_entity.type
_entity.pdbx_description
1 polymer ?
#
loop_
_entity_poly.entity_id
_entity_poly.type
_entity_poly.pdbx_seq_one_letter_code
_entity_poly.pdbx_strand_id
1 'polypeptide(L)'
;LSKWFTGTAKEIFEFKKAQMTKPNFEEGVLSKFSPKFYGLRTLAKEFWRIIFLTNGTFFTGSYKDNNALYNSTIAAFDKAIQRMTV
;
A
#
# COMPACT_ATOMS: atom_id res chain seq x y z
N LEU A 1 2.62 2.96 -15.80
CA LEU A 1 3.30 1.99 -14.90
C LEU A 1 4.82 1.89 -15.16
N SER A 2 5.35 2.13 -16.37
CA SER A 2 6.79 2.04 -16.66
C SER A 2 7.68 2.86 -15.72
N LYS A 3 7.29 4.11 -15.41
CA LYS A 3 8.04 5.02 -14.51
C LYS A 3 8.25 4.52 -13.07
N TRP A 4 7.59 3.44 -12.66
CA TRP A 4 7.90 2.79 -11.37
C TRP A 4 9.22 2.03 -11.36
N PHE A 5 9.72 1.67 -12.54
CA PHE A 5 10.88 0.80 -12.73
C PHE A 5 11.89 1.35 -13.74
N THR A 6 11.54 2.43 -14.46
CA THR A 6 12.40 3.06 -15.48
C THR A 6 12.79 4.47 -15.08
N GLY A 7 14.06 4.82 -15.26
CA GLY A 7 14.64 6.13 -14.93
C GLY A 7 15.78 6.00 -13.92
N THR A 8 16.33 7.14 -13.50
CA THR A 8 17.30 7.19 -12.40
C THR A 8 16.63 6.80 -11.08
N ALA A 9 17.43 6.35 -10.11
CA ALA A 9 16.92 6.03 -8.77
C ALA A 9 16.15 7.20 -8.13
N LYS A 10 16.62 8.45 -8.36
CA LYS A 10 15.96 9.67 -7.90
C LYS A 10 14.60 9.86 -8.57
N GLU A 11 14.50 9.71 -9.88
CA GLU A 11 13.24 9.84 -10.62
C GLU A 11 12.22 8.77 -10.19
N ILE A 12 12.67 7.53 -10.03
CA ILE A 12 11.82 6.43 -9.56
C ILE A 12 11.31 6.72 -8.14
N PHE A 13 12.19 7.19 -7.26
CA PHE A 13 11.84 7.54 -5.88
C PHE A 13 10.80 8.67 -5.82
N GLU A 14 11.08 9.80 -6.48
CA GLU A 14 10.17 10.95 -6.49
C GLU A 14 8.82 10.60 -7.14
N PHE A 15 8.84 9.79 -8.21
CA PHE A 15 7.61 9.32 -8.85
C PHE A 15 6.77 8.45 -7.90
N LYS A 16 7.39 7.47 -7.22
CA LYS A 16 6.69 6.61 -6.24
C LYS A 16 6.14 7.44 -5.08
N LYS A 17 6.92 8.38 -4.54
CA LYS A 17 6.51 9.28 -3.47
C LYS A 17 5.31 10.13 -3.86
N ALA A 18 5.33 10.74 -5.05
CA ALA A 18 4.22 11.54 -5.55
C ALA A 18 2.95 10.70 -5.77
N GLN A 19 3.07 9.49 -6.32
CA GLN A 19 1.93 8.63 -6.62
C GLN A 19 1.29 7.99 -5.39
N MET A 20 2.08 7.69 -4.36
CA MET A 20 1.62 6.94 -3.20
C MET A 20 1.19 7.84 -2.05
N THR A 21 1.03 9.15 -2.24
CA THR A 21 0.32 9.99 -1.25
C THR A 21 -1.09 9.44 -1.02
N LYS A 22 -1.65 9.65 0.17
CA LYS A 22 -2.98 9.12 0.50
C LYS A 22 -4.06 9.51 -0.54
N PRO A 23 -4.20 10.78 -0.96
CA PRO A 23 -5.20 11.16 -1.97
C PRO A 23 -4.99 10.43 -3.30
N ASN A 24 -3.75 10.36 -3.78
CA ASN A 24 -3.43 9.73 -5.06
C ASN A 24 -3.59 8.21 -5.02
N PHE A 25 -3.36 7.58 -3.87
CA PHE A 25 -3.68 6.17 -3.65
C PHE A 25 -5.19 5.92 -3.69
N GLU A 26 -5.98 6.73 -2.98
CA GLU A 26 -7.44 6.57 -2.94
C GLU A 26 -8.05 6.77 -4.34
N GLU A 27 -7.65 7.81 -5.07
CA GLU A 27 -8.10 8.07 -6.43
C GLU A 27 -7.54 7.08 -7.45
N GLY A 28 -6.26 6.71 -7.35
CA GLY A 28 -5.56 5.93 -8.37
C GLY A 28 -5.66 4.42 -8.22
N VAL A 29 -5.91 3.92 -7.01
CA VAL A 29 -5.96 2.48 -6.70
C VAL A 29 -7.36 2.07 -6.24
N LEU A 30 -7.94 2.72 -5.23
CA LEU A 30 -9.21 2.26 -4.67
C LEU A 30 -10.40 2.45 -5.64
N SER A 31 -10.35 3.48 -6.48
CA SER A 31 -11.36 3.72 -7.53
C SER A 31 -11.45 2.57 -8.54
N LYS A 32 -10.35 1.82 -8.75
CA LYS A 32 -10.26 0.74 -9.75
C LYS A 32 -10.85 -0.59 -9.29
N PHE A 33 -11.14 -0.73 -8.00
CA PHE A 33 -11.84 -1.92 -7.50
C PHE A 33 -13.25 -1.94 -8.10
N SER A 34 -13.67 -3.08 -8.64
CA SER A 34 -15.06 -3.26 -9.08
C SER A 34 -15.98 -3.51 -7.87
N PRO A 35 -17.32 -3.34 -8.01
CA PRO A 35 -18.26 -3.51 -6.90
C PRO A 35 -18.12 -4.84 -6.15
N LYS A 36 -17.85 -5.94 -6.88
CA LYS A 36 -17.60 -7.28 -6.31
C LYS A 36 -16.44 -7.30 -5.31
N PHE A 37 -15.49 -6.39 -5.41
CA PHE A 37 -14.30 -6.32 -4.57
C PHE A 37 -14.28 -5.12 -3.61
N TYR A 38 -15.40 -4.41 -3.42
CA TYR A 38 -15.45 -3.28 -2.48
C TYR A 38 -15.09 -3.67 -1.05
N GLY A 39 -15.40 -4.90 -0.62
CA GLY A 39 -14.97 -5.43 0.68
C GLY A 39 -13.44 -5.46 0.87
N LEU A 40 -12.67 -5.57 -0.23
CA LEU A 40 -11.20 -5.59 -0.19
C LEU A 40 -10.59 -4.19 -0.13
N ARG A 41 -11.36 -3.12 -0.32
CA ARG A 41 -10.84 -1.74 -0.23
C ARG A 41 -10.26 -1.45 1.16
N THR A 42 -10.84 -2.04 2.21
CA THR A 42 -10.33 -1.91 3.58
C THR A 42 -8.96 -2.57 3.72
N LEU A 43 -8.77 -3.76 3.18
CA LEU A 43 -7.46 -4.43 3.13
C LEU A 43 -6.44 -3.59 2.33
N ALA A 44 -6.83 -3.06 1.17
CA ALA A 44 -5.95 -2.23 0.35
C ALA A 44 -5.48 -0.98 1.11
N LYS A 45 -6.37 -0.32 1.87
CA LYS A 45 -6.00 0.83 2.72
C LYS A 45 -5.02 0.42 3.83
N GLU A 46 -5.31 -0.65 4.56
CA GLU A 46 -4.42 -1.14 5.63
C GLU A 46 -3.05 -1.52 5.08
N PHE A 47 -3.00 -2.23 3.95
CA PHE A 47 -1.75 -2.63 3.32
C PHE A 47 -0.94 -1.43 2.84
N TRP A 48 -1.60 -0.42 2.25
CA TRP A 48 -0.93 0.84 1.89
C TRP A 48 -0.33 1.54 3.12
N ARG A 49 -1.04 1.58 4.26
CA ARG A 49 -0.51 2.14 5.51
C ARG A 49 0.72 1.36 5.98
N ILE A 50 0.67 0.03 5.92
CA ILE A 50 1.79 -0.83 6.33
C ILE A 50 3.04 -0.56 5.49
N ILE A 51 2.91 -0.35 4.17
CA ILE A 51 4.04 -0.16 3.24
C ILE A 51 4.56 1.29 3.19
N PHE A 52 3.68 2.27 3.41
CA PHE A 52 4.03 3.67 3.14
C PHE A 52 3.95 4.57 4.36
N LEU A 53 3.43 4.11 5.50
CA LEU A 53 3.40 4.89 6.74
C LEU A 53 4.19 4.16 7.84
N THR A 54 5.44 4.56 8.02
CA THR A 54 6.24 4.13 9.17
C THR A 54 6.12 5.16 10.28
N ASN A 55 5.61 4.77 11.45
CA ASN A 55 5.35 5.67 12.59
C ASN A 55 4.51 6.91 12.22
N GLY A 56 3.53 6.74 11.33
CA GLY A 56 2.66 7.83 10.87
C GLY A 56 3.30 8.80 9.87
N THR A 57 4.58 8.61 9.52
CA THR A 57 5.28 9.41 8.52
C THR A 57 5.38 8.66 7.21
N PHE A 58 5.16 9.38 6.10
CA PHE A 58 5.23 8.81 4.78
C PHE A 58 6.67 8.38 4.44
N PHE A 59 6.84 7.11 4.05
CA PHE A 59 8.13 6.49 3.81
C PHE A 59 8.11 5.67 2.52
N THR A 60 9.13 5.87 1.67
CA THR A 60 9.33 5.13 0.41
C THR A 60 10.78 4.69 0.32
N GLY A 61 11.20 3.79 1.20
CA GLY A 61 12.54 3.22 1.23
C GLY A 61 12.51 1.77 1.66
N SER A 62 13.68 1.20 1.91
CA SER A 62 13.79 -0.16 2.45
C SER A 62 13.38 -0.17 3.93
N TYR A 63 12.52 -1.11 4.30
CA TYR A 63 12.22 -1.37 5.70
C TYR A 63 13.48 -1.85 6.42
N LYS A 64 13.77 -1.27 7.59
CA LYS A 64 14.90 -1.72 8.43
C LYS A 64 14.60 -3.06 9.09
N ASP A 65 13.34 -3.29 9.43
CA ASP A 65 12.84 -4.52 10.03
C ASP A 65 11.85 -5.19 9.08
N ASN A 66 12.32 -6.18 8.35
CA ASN A 66 11.50 -6.94 7.41
C ASN A 66 10.49 -7.83 8.14
N ASN A 67 10.82 -8.34 9.34
CA ASN A 67 9.90 -9.20 10.10
C ASN A 67 8.69 -8.38 10.57
N ALA A 68 8.89 -7.15 11.02
CA ALA A 68 7.80 -6.24 11.37
C ALA A 68 6.88 -5.96 10.16
N LEU A 69 7.45 -5.74 8.96
CA LEU A 69 6.70 -5.55 7.73
C LEU A 69 5.85 -6.78 7.39
N TYR A 70 6.46 -7.97 7.37
CA TYR A 70 5.78 -9.22 7.03
C TYR A 70 4.70 -9.57 8.06
N ASN A 71 5.00 -9.49 9.36
CA ASN A 71 4.04 -9.79 10.42
C ASN A 71 2.82 -8.86 10.35
N SER A 72 3.04 -7.56 10.12
CA SER A 72 1.95 -6.59 9.97
C SER A 72 1.10 -6.89 8.72
N THR A 73 1.75 -7.27 7.63
CA THR A 73 1.07 -7.64 6.38
C THR A 73 0.22 -8.89 6.58
N ILE A 74 0.77 -9.96 7.14
CA ILE A 74 0.05 -11.22 7.42
C ILE A 74 -1.17 -10.94 8.29
N ALA A 75 -0.99 -10.20 9.39
CA ALA A 75 -2.09 -9.85 10.29
C ALA A 75 -3.21 -9.04 9.61
N ALA A 76 -2.88 -8.16 8.66
CA ALA A 76 -3.88 -7.42 7.89
C ALA A 76 -4.70 -8.33 6.97
N PHE A 77 -4.04 -9.29 6.31
CA PHE A 77 -4.69 -10.28 5.45
C PHE A 77 -5.56 -11.24 6.26
N ASP A 78 -5.09 -11.74 7.40
CA ASP A 78 -5.87 -12.62 8.29
C ASP A 78 -7.17 -11.94 8.74
N LYS A 79 -7.09 -10.67 9.16
CA LYS A 79 -8.27 -9.87 9.51
C LYS A 79 -9.23 -9.70 8.33
N ALA A 80 -8.72 -9.53 7.12
CA ALA A 80 -9.55 -9.42 5.93
C ALA A 80 -10.26 -10.74 5.61
N ILE A 81 -9.56 -11.87 5.73
CA ILE A 81 -10.13 -13.22 5.55
C ILE A 81 -11.23 -13.48 6.57
N GLN A 82 -10.98 -13.19 7.85
CA GLN A 82 -11.98 -13.34 8.91
C GLN A 82 -13.27 -12.58 8.60
N ARG A 83 -13.16 -11.33 8.12
CA ARG A 83 -14.34 -10.51 7.75
C ARG A 83 -15.13 -11.03 6.55
N MET A 84 -14.53 -11.88 5.71
CA MET A 84 -15.21 -12.48 4.55
C MET A 84 -15.81 -13.86 4.86
N THR A 85 -15.46 -14.44 6.01
CA THR A 85 -15.91 -15.78 6.42
C THR A 85 -17.11 -15.73 7.38
N VAL A 86 -17.53 -14.52 7.78
CA VAL A 86 -18.72 -14.23 8.60
C VAL A 86 -19.80 -13.68 7.70
#